data_AF-A0A8S2VDU3-F1
#
_entry.id   AF-A0A8S2VDU3-F1
#
_cell.length_a   1.000
_cell.length_b   1.000
_cell.length_c   1.000
_cell.angle_alpha   90.00
_cell.angle_beta   90.00
_cell.angle_gamma   90.00
#
_symmetry.space_group_name_H-M   'P 1'
#
loop_
_entity.id
_entity.type
_entity.pdbx_description
1 polymer ?
#
loop_
_entity_poly.entity_id
_entity_poly.type
_entity_poly.pdbx_seq_one_letter_code
_entity_poly.pdbx_strand_id
1 'polypeptide(L)'
;VLQTIETSVVQLNGHDGSYSPIFRKKTIVENLPGEYWIEPFQANNQSRIRLIAYGLSSGDINFYQNPLFQSELGETTIIQNLHSPVSINPADISGDGLSDIVICFRYGNTFLDSDPEGGKIVWLENPGQSIDKKLWKMHYFGKSAAMHRLYVDHFTQTKHWEIIGFPFIGMPHDLLSTVPVLLCQQSDNIFNTTEWSCKIINQDFFHAIHDATLFNDDQLDNLLIASYEGIS
;
A
#
# COMPACT_ATOMS: atom_id res chain seq x y z
N VAL A 1 -8.00 -11.27 18.12
CA VAL A 1 -8.15 -12.43 17.22
C VAL A 1 -6.82 -12.54 16.49
N LEU A 2 -6.03 -13.57 16.77
CA LEU A 2 -4.77 -13.81 16.07
C LEU A 2 -5.15 -14.39 14.70
N GLN A 3 -4.74 -13.73 13.63
CA GLN A 3 -5.06 -14.15 12.28
C GLN A 3 -3.83 -14.81 11.65
N THR A 4 -4.04 -15.37 10.47
CA THR A 4 -3.06 -16.20 9.76
C THR A 4 -3.05 -15.69 8.33
N ILE A 5 -1.86 -15.43 7.79
CA ILE A 5 -1.74 -15.18 6.36
C ILE A 5 -1.83 -16.52 5.65
N GLU A 6 -2.87 -16.69 4.85
CA GLU A 6 -3.15 -17.90 4.09
C GLU A 6 -2.98 -17.64 2.59
N THR A 7 -2.45 -18.63 1.87
CA THR A 7 -2.53 -18.68 0.40
C THR A 7 -3.22 -19.96 -0.04
N SER A 8 -3.76 -19.95 -1.26
CA SER A 8 -4.34 -21.13 -1.90
C SER A 8 -3.75 -21.36 -3.27
N VAL A 9 -3.36 -22.61 -3.55
CA VAL A 9 -2.93 -23.05 -4.88
C VAL A 9 -4.14 -23.52 -5.67
N VAL A 10 -4.37 -22.97 -6.86
CA VAL A 10 -5.42 -23.41 -7.78
C VAL A 10 -4.90 -24.55 -8.66
N GLN A 11 -5.55 -25.71 -8.59
CA GLN A 11 -5.30 -26.83 -9.49
C GLN A 11 -6.53 -27.02 -10.40
N LEU A 12 -6.36 -26.85 -11.71
CA LEU A 12 -7.41 -27.09 -12.71
C LEU A 12 -7.38 -28.57 -13.09
N ASN A 13 -8.41 -29.33 -12.75
CA ASN A 13 -8.61 -30.70 -13.25
C ASN A 13 -9.98 -30.80 -13.92
N GLY A 14 -10.01 -31.24 -15.19
CA GLY A 14 -11.26 -31.53 -15.91
C GLY A 14 -11.06 -31.67 -17.42
N HIS A 15 -11.63 -32.72 -18.01
CA HIS A 15 -11.65 -33.03 -19.45
C HIS A 15 -13.01 -32.73 -20.10
N ASP A 16 -13.91 -32.02 -19.41
CA ASP A 16 -15.33 -31.87 -19.75
C ASP A 16 -15.91 -30.44 -19.57
N GLY A 17 -15.04 -29.42 -19.46
CA GLY A 17 -15.45 -28.01 -19.54
C GLY A 17 -16.07 -27.41 -18.28
N SER A 18 -16.11 -28.13 -17.15
CA SER A 18 -16.43 -27.56 -15.82
C SER A 18 -15.19 -27.59 -14.93
N TYR A 19 -14.46 -26.48 -14.89
CA TYR A 19 -13.33 -26.32 -13.98
C TYR A 19 -13.80 -25.64 -12.68
N SER A 20 -13.91 -26.42 -11.61
CA SER A 20 -13.97 -25.85 -10.25
C SER A 20 -12.56 -25.83 -9.67
N PRO A 21 -12.00 -24.65 -9.32
CA PRO A 21 -10.68 -24.60 -8.71
C PRO A 21 -10.69 -25.30 -7.35
N ILE A 22 -9.69 -26.14 -7.10
CA ILE A 22 -9.43 -26.68 -5.76
C ILE A 22 -8.50 -25.71 -5.04
N PHE A 23 -8.87 -25.26 -3.85
CA PHE A 23 -8.04 -24.40 -3.01
C PHE A 23 -7.42 -25.24 -1.87
N ARG A 24 -6.10 -25.10 -1.66
CA ARG A 24 -5.39 -25.72 -0.53
C ARG A 24 -4.79 -24.64 0.35
N LYS A 25 -5.27 -24.54 1.58
CA LYS A 25 -4.73 -23.63 2.59
C LYS A 25 -3.26 -23.94 2.86
N LYS A 26 -2.41 -22.91 2.79
CA LYS A 26 -1.04 -22.92 3.32
C LYS A 26 -0.84 -21.69 4.19
N THR A 27 -0.55 -21.93 5.46
CA THR A 27 -0.16 -20.89 6.43
C THR A 27 1.22 -20.34 6.07
N ILE A 28 1.37 -19.02 6.00
CA ILE A 28 2.66 -18.35 5.72
C ILE A 28 3.33 -17.87 7.01
N VAL A 29 2.54 -17.25 7.88
CA VAL A 29 2.93 -16.81 9.22
C VAL A 29 1.73 -16.92 10.15
N GLU A 30 1.99 -17.23 11.41
CA GLU A 30 1.00 -17.25 12.48
C GLU A 30 1.30 -16.14 13.49
N ASN A 31 0.26 -15.64 14.15
CA ASN A 31 0.38 -14.72 15.28
C ASN A 31 1.08 -13.41 14.93
N LEU A 32 0.80 -12.83 13.77
CA LEU A 32 1.36 -11.55 13.39
C LEU A 32 0.74 -10.46 14.29
N PRO A 33 1.51 -9.64 15.02
CA PRO A 33 0.90 -8.68 15.94
C PRO A 33 0.24 -7.52 15.19
N GLY A 34 -1.04 -7.27 15.46
CA GLY A 34 -1.77 -6.10 14.94
C GLY A 34 -2.07 -6.11 13.45
N GLU A 35 -2.12 -7.29 12.83
CA GLU A 35 -2.32 -7.55 11.40
C GLU A 35 -3.27 -6.57 10.71
N TYR A 36 -2.85 -6.02 9.57
CA TYR A 36 -3.63 -5.03 8.85
C TYR A 36 -3.53 -5.15 7.33
N TRP A 37 -2.32 -5.21 6.77
CA TRP A 37 -2.12 -5.20 5.32
C TRP A 37 -1.39 -6.43 4.82
N ILE A 38 -1.74 -6.85 3.60
CA ILE A 38 -1.02 -7.85 2.81
C ILE A 38 -1.11 -7.53 1.32
N GLU A 39 0.00 -7.63 0.61
CA GLU A 39 0.06 -7.39 -0.84
C GLU A 39 1.13 -8.23 -1.52
N PRO A 40 0.89 -8.72 -2.76
CA PRO A 40 1.98 -9.23 -3.59
C PRO A 40 2.97 -8.12 -3.93
N PHE A 41 4.26 -8.43 -3.86
CA PHE A 41 5.32 -7.52 -4.25
C PHE A 41 6.27 -8.18 -5.22
N GLN A 42 6.56 -7.49 -6.32
CA GLN A 42 7.54 -7.92 -7.30
C GLN A 42 8.57 -6.81 -7.45
N ALA A 43 9.85 -7.11 -7.17
CA ALA A 43 10.91 -6.10 -7.20
C ALA A 43 11.22 -5.60 -8.62
N ASN A 44 11.00 -6.43 -9.64
CA ASN A 44 11.06 -6.11 -11.07
C ASN A 44 10.44 -7.28 -11.88
N ASN A 45 10.26 -7.08 -13.18
CA ASN A 45 9.62 -8.05 -14.09
C ASN A 45 10.28 -9.45 -14.13
N GLN A 46 11.52 -9.60 -13.67
CA GLN A 46 12.25 -10.87 -13.64
C GLN A 46 12.28 -11.51 -12.24
N SER A 47 11.95 -10.74 -11.20
CA SER A 47 11.97 -11.20 -9.82
C SER A 47 10.78 -12.10 -9.51
N ARG A 48 10.96 -13.00 -8.54
CA ARG A 48 9.85 -13.79 -7.99
C ARG A 48 8.97 -12.90 -7.13
N ILE A 49 7.66 -13.07 -7.25
CA ILE A 49 6.67 -12.40 -6.38
C ILE A 49 6.90 -12.86 -4.93
N ARG A 50 6.95 -11.90 -4.02
CA ARG A 50 6.95 -12.04 -2.56
C ARG A 50 5.65 -11.48 -1.99
N LEU A 51 5.45 -11.58 -0.69
CA LEU A 51 4.36 -10.87 -0.01
C LEU A 51 4.96 -9.79 0.87
N ILE A 52 4.38 -8.60 0.87
CA ILE A 52 4.56 -7.62 1.95
C ILE A 52 3.39 -7.80 2.90
N ALA A 53 3.66 -7.86 4.20
CA ALA A 53 2.60 -7.77 5.20
C ALA A 53 3.10 -7.07 6.46
N TYR A 54 2.16 -6.46 7.18
CA TYR A 54 2.44 -5.77 8.44
C TYR A 54 1.17 -5.58 9.26
N GLY A 55 1.38 -5.24 10.52
CA GLY A 55 0.33 -4.83 11.44
C GLY A 55 0.41 -3.36 11.78
N LEU A 56 -0.74 -2.75 12.05
CA LEU A 56 -0.84 -1.35 12.45
C LEU A 56 -0.03 -1.09 13.74
N SER A 57 -0.13 -1.99 14.72
CA SER A 57 0.53 -1.82 16.02
C SER A 57 1.99 -2.28 16.04
N SER A 58 2.38 -3.25 15.21
CA SER A 58 3.77 -3.73 15.17
C SER A 58 4.67 -2.72 14.43
N GLY A 59 4.17 -2.17 13.33
CA GLY A 59 4.91 -1.24 12.49
C GLY A 59 6.01 -1.87 11.63
N ASP A 60 6.34 -3.14 11.85
CA ASP A 60 7.33 -3.86 11.07
C ASP A 60 6.78 -4.18 9.68
N ILE A 61 7.32 -3.53 8.66
CA ILE A 61 7.04 -3.82 7.26
C ILE A 61 7.89 -5.02 6.86
N ASN A 62 7.25 -6.16 6.64
CA ASN A 62 7.92 -7.44 6.42
C ASN A 62 7.72 -7.96 5.01
N PHE A 63 8.80 -8.43 4.38
CA PHE A 63 8.70 -9.36 3.27
C PHE A 63 8.57 -10.79 3.77
N TYR A 64 7.67 -11.55 3.16
CA TYR A 64 7.54 -12.98 3.30
C TYR A 64 7.82 -13.63 1.95
N GLN A 65 8.65 -14.67 1.96
CA GLN A 65 8.91 -15.44 0.76
C GLN A 65 7.64 -16.16 0.30
N ASN A 66 7.35 -16.12 -1.01
CA ASN A 66 6.20 -16.83 -1.54
C ASN A 66 6.40 -18.36 -1.40
N PRO A 67 5.48 -19.05 -0.71
CA PRO A 67 5.62 -20.45 -0.35
C PRO A 67 5.51 -21.42 -1.55
N LEU A 68 5.22 -20.95 -2.76
CA LEU A 68 5.31 -21.71 -4.00
C LEU A 68 6.76 -21.97 -4.44
N PHE A 69 7.72 -21.19 -3.93
CA PHE A 69 9.10 -21.21 -4.41
C PHE A 69 10.12 -21.81 -3.43
N GLN A 70 9.70 -22.15 -2.20
CA GLN A 70 10.51 -22.88 -1.22
C GLN A 70 9.65 -23.78 -0.32
N SER A 71 10.28 -24.81 0.25
CA SER A 71 9.66 -25.81 1.13
C SER A 71 9.36 -25.32 2.53
N GLU A 72 10.09 -24.31 3.01
CA GLU A 72 9.98 -23.82 4.40
C GLU A 72 9.20 -22.52 4.48
N LEU A 73 8.37 -22.43 5.51
CA LEU A 73 7.58 -21.25 5.86
C LEU A 73 8.48 -20.26 6.63
N GLY A 74 8.32 -18.96 6.41
CA GLY A 74 8.66 -17.98 7.43
C GLY A 74 10.04 -17.31 7.40
N GLU A 75 10.80 -17.33 6.30
CA GLU A 75 11.88 -16.34 6.17
C GLU A 75 11.28 -14.95 5.96
N THR A 76 11.40 -14.11 6.99
CA THR A 76 10.94 -12.73 7.00
C THR A 76 12.10 -11.77 6.96
N THR A 77 11.99 -10.74 6.13
CA THR A 77 12.90 -9.59 6.20
C THR A 77 12.10 -8.36 6.59
N ILE A 78 12.44 -7.76 7.73
CA ILE A 78 11.95 -6.42 8.08
C ILE A 78 12.69 -5.42 7.19
N ILE A 79 11.94 -4.69 6.36
CA ILE A 79 12.49 -3.66 5.48
C ILE A 79 12.36 -2.26 6.07
N GLN A 80 11.43 -2.05 7.00
CA GLN A 80 11.27 -0.79 7.73
C GLN A 80 10.43 -1.01 9.00
N ASN A 81 10.60 -0.13 9.99
CA ASN A 81 9.68 0.00 11.12
C ASN A 81 9.01 1.39 11.08
N LEU A 82 7.69 1.43 10.93
CA LEU A 82 6.90 2.66 10.87
C LEU A 82 5.81 2.61 11.93
N HIS A 83 5.60 3.70 12.67
CA HIS A 83 4.50 3.75 13.64
C HIS A 83 3.14 3.84 12.93
N SER A 84 2.23 2.91 13.18
CA SER A 84 0.87 2.89 12.59
C SER A 84 0.84 3.03 11.06
N PRO A 85 1.46 2.10 10.30
CA PRO A 85 1.38 2.07 8.85
C PRO A 85 0.00 1.59 8.39
N VAL A 86 -0.48 2.10 7.26
CA VAL A 86 -1.82 1.76 6.75
C VAL A 86 -1.74 1.20 5.34
N SER A 87 -1.58 2.05 4.34
CA SER A 87 -1.60 1.66 2.92
C SER A 87 -0.19 1.64 2.35
N ILE A 88 0.09 0.63 1.52
CA ILE A 88 1.25 0.62 0.62
C ILE A 88 0.79 0.64 -0.84
N ASN A 89 1.68 1.08 -1.72
CA ASN A 89 1.53 0.92 -3.16
C ASN A 89 2.93 0.84 -3.82
N PRO A 90 3.28 -0.29 -4.47
CA PRO A 90 4.57 -0.43 -5.15
C PRO A 90 4.63 0.31 -6.48
N ALA A 91 5.73 1.03 -6.75
CA ALA A 91 5.99 1.70 -8.02
C ALA A 91 7.49 1.96 -8.21
N ASP A 92 7.98 2.08 -9.44
CA ASP A 92 9.38 2.47 -9.72
C ASP A 92 9.55 3.99 -9.60
N ILE A 93 9.59 4.48 -8.36
CA ILE A 93 9.69 5.92 -8.07
C ILE A 93 11.07 6.44 -8.45
N SER A 94 12.12 5.65 -8.26
CA SER A 94 13.49 6.05 -8.58
C SER A 94 13.80 6.07 -10.08
N GLY A 95 13.03 5.33 -10.89
CA GLY A 95 13.22 5.18 -12.33
C GLY A 95 14.38 4.24 -12.69
N ASP A 96 14.80 3.39 -11.76
CA ASP A 96 15.93 2.47 -11.94
C ASP A 96 15.50 1.06 -12.40
N GLY A 97 14.21 0.85 -12.64
CA GLY A 97 13.61 -0.41 -13.03
C GLY A 97 13.29 -1.34 -11.86
N LEU A 98 13.43 -0.87 -10.62
CA LEU A 98 13.05 -1.59 -9.41
C LEU A 98 11.83 -0.97 -8.76
N SER A 99 10.89 -1.81 -8.33
CA SER A 99 9.74 -1.33 -7.57
C SER A 99 10.17 -0.88 -6.17
N ASP A 100 9.99 0.41 -5.92
CA ASP A 100 9.99 1.02 -4.60
C ASP A 100 8.63 0.82 -3.92
N ILE A 101 8.49 1.26 -2.67
CA ILE A 101 7.22 1.17 -1.92
C ILE A 101 6.82 2.56 -1.45
N VAL A 102 5.67 3.06 -1.91
CA VAL A 102 5.01 4.23 -1.31
C VAL A 102 4.15 3.77 -0.15
N ILE A 103 4.26 4.41 1.01
CA ILE A 103 3.58 4.01 2.24
C ILE A 103 3.11 5.20 3.05
N CYS A 104 1.89 5.12 3.60
CA CYS A 104 1.43 6.04 4.63
C CYS A 104 1.53 5.45 6.04
N PHE A 105 1.88 6.30 7.01
CA PHE A 105 2.07 5.93 8.39
C PHE A 105 1.81 7.09 9.36
N ARG A 106 1.94 6.83 10.66
CA ARG A 106 1.46 7.66 11.75
C ARG A 106 -0.04 7.90 11.64
N TYR A 107 -0.83 6.86 11.38
CA TYR A 107 -2.28 7.02 11.37
C TYR A 107 -2.84 7.28 12.78
N GLY A 108 -2.36 6.54 13.79
CA GLY A 108 -3.01 6.37 15.10
C GLY A 108 -3.35 4.90 15.32
N ASN A 109 -3.94 4.52 16.45
CA ASN A 109 -4.34 3.12 16.66
C ASN A 109 -5.71 2.83 16.03
N THR A 110 -6.57 3.84 15.94
CA THR A 110 -7.94 3.79 15.44
C THR A 110 -8.32 5.17 14.87
N PHE A 111 -9.51 5.28 14.27
CA PHE A 111 -10.04 6.59 13.87
C PHE A 111 -10.41 7.49 15.06
N LEU A 112 -10.56 6.92 16.27
CA LEU A 112 -10.88 7.69 17.47
C LEU A 112 -9.65 8.45 18.00
N ASP A 113 -8.45 7.96 17.72
CA ASP A 113 -7.18 8.52 18.18
C ASP A 113 -6.22 8.76 17.01
N SER A 114 -6.75 9.10 15.84
CA SER A 114 -5.92 9.41 14.68
C SER A 114 -4.98 10.57 14.97
N ASP A 115 -3.72 10.48 14.57
CA ASP A 115 -2.70 11.50 14.83
C ASP A 115 -2.91 12.71 13.90
N PRO A 116 -3.26 13.91 14.42
CA PRO A 116 -3.46 15.10 13.61
C PRO A 116 -2.18 15.58 12.90
N GLU A 117 -1.01 15.25 13.46
CA GLU A 117 0.31 15.51 12.87
C GLU A 117 0.88 14.29 12.11
N GLY A 118 0.02 13.30 11.91
CA GLY A 118 0.31 12.03 11.30
C GLY A 118 -0.04 11.96 9.83
N GLY A 119 -0.40 10.76 9.38
CA GLY A 119 -0.67 10.42 7.99
C GLY A 119 0.44 10.88 7.03
N LYS A 120 1.68 10.67 7.49
CA LYS A 120 2.88 10.92 6.71
C LYS A 120 2.95 9.93 5.57
N ILE A 121 3.43 10.38 4.42
CA ILE A 121 3.66 9.57 3.25
C ILE A 121 5.15 9.63 2.93
N VAL A 122 5.73 8.47 2.70
CA VAL A 122 7.13 8.29 2.31
C VAL A 122 7.18 7.29 1.16
N TRP A 123 8.28 7.30 0.42
CA TRP A 123 8.67 6.15 -0.38
C TRP A 123 9.92 5.50 0.19
N LEU A 124 9.95 4.18 0.14
CA LEU A 124 11.06 3.34 0.59
C LEU A 124 11.83 2.89 -0.66
N GLU A 125 13.10 3.26 -0.73
CA GLU A 125 13.99 2.98 -1.85
C GLU A 125 14.43 1.52 -1.85
N ASN A 126 14.16 0.83 -2.95
CA ASN A 126 14.58 -0.55 -3.17
C ASN A 126 16.12 -0.62 -3.33
N PRO A 127 16.85 -1.30 -2.43
CA PRO A 127 18.30 -1.34 -2.48
C PRO A 127 18.85 -2.39 -3.48
N GLY A 128 18.02 -2.85 -4.42
CA GLY A 128 18.35 -3.83 -5.45
C GLY A 128 18.80 -5.17 -4.86
N GLN A 129 20.03 -5.60 -5.17
CA GLN A 129 20.56 -6.89 -4.72
C GLN A 129 20.64 -7.02 -3.19
N SER A 130 20.56 -5.92 -2.45
CA SER A 130 20.56 -5.91 -0.98
C SER A 130 19.16 -5.87 -0.37
N ILE A 131 18.12 -6.22 -1.14
CA ILE A 131 16.70 -6.18 -0.73
C ILE A 131 16.43 -6.83 0.63
N ASP A 132 17.15 -7.90 0.98
CA ASP A 132 16.99 -8.66 2.23
C ASP A 132 17.99 -8.32 3.34
N LYS A 133 18.91 -7.38 3.09
CA LYS A 133 20.10 -7.21 3.93
C LYS A 133 20.12 -5.91 4.72
N LYS A 134 19.22 -4.98 4.41
CA LYS A 134 19.21 -3.63 5.00
C LYS A 134 17.79 -3.10 5.10
N LEU A 135 17.56 -2.24 6.08
CA LEU A 135 16.39 -1.37 6.09
C LEU A 135 16.44 -0.47 4.85
N TRP A 136 15.31 -0.37 4.17
CA TRP A 136 15.16 0.44 2.99
C TRP A 136 15.24 1.92 3.36
N LYS A 137 15.90 2.71 2.51
CA LYS A 137 16.08 4.13 2.75
C LYS A 137 14.74 4.84 2.55
N MET A 138 14.36 5.65 3.53
CA MET A 138 13.10 6.38 3.53
C MET A 138 13.29 7.78 2.97
N HIS A 139 12.39 8.18 2.07
CA HIS A 139 12.34 9.51 1.49
C HIS A 139 10.96 10.11 1.75
N TYR A 140 10.94 11.25 2.43
CA TYR A 140 9.68 11.92 2.78
C TYR A 140 9.10 12.64 1.58
N PHE A 141 7.78 12.54 1.46
CA PHE A 141 7.00 13.11 0.37
C PHE A 141 6.07 14.24 0.86
N GLY A 142 5.42 14.06 2.02
CA GLY A 142 4.31 14.91 2.45
C GLY A 142 3.42 14.23 3.49
N LYS A 143 2.31 14.87 3.86
CA LYS A 143 1.34 14.32 4.83
C LYS A 143 -0.10 14.80 4.59
N SER A 144 -1.05 14.03 5.07
CA SER A 144 -2.42 14.49 5.38
C SER A 144 -2.92 13.73 6.59
N ALA A 145 -3.54 14.42 7.56
CA ALA A 145 -4.05 13.77 8.76
C ALA A 145 -4.96 12.58 8.41
N ALA A 146 -4.86 11.49 9.17
CA ALA A 146 -5.63 10.27 8.96
C ALA A 146 -5.57 9.66 7.53
N MET A 147 -4.47 9.88 6.80
CA MET A 147 -4.20 9.21 5.52
C MET A 147 -4.39 7.68 5.64
N HIS A 148 -5.27 7.10 4.82
CA HIS A 148 -5.74 5.72 5.00
C HIS A 148 -5.62 4.84 3.75
N ARG A 149 -5.76 5.43 2.55
CA ARG A 149 -5.44 4.76 1.28
C ARG A 149 -4.63 5.67 0.39
N LEU A 150 -3.77 5.10 -0.44
CA LEU A 150 -3.04 5.83 -1.47
C LEU A 150 -2.80 4.93 -2.68
N TYR A 151 -2.70 5.55 -3.85
CA TYR A 151 -2.38 4.89 -5.11
C TYR A 151 -1.38 5.74 -5.88
N VAL A 152 -0.43 5.07 -6.53
CA VAL A 152 0.58 5.68 -7.38
C VAL A 152 0.22 5.33 -8.82
N ASP A 153 -0.08 6.33 -9.64
CA ASP A 153 -0.25 6.11 -11.09
C ASP A 153 -0.25 7.41 -11.88
N HIS A 154 -0.74 7.39 -13.12
CA HIS A 154 -0.84 8.54 -14.02
C HIS A 154 -2.29 9.05 -14.13
N PHE A 155 -2.69 9.98 -13.25
CA PHE A 155 -4.08 10.44 -13.16
C PHE A 155 -4.39 11.64 -14.06
N THR A 156 -3.42 12.54 -14.26
CA THR A 156 -3.62 13.77 -15.03
C THR A 156 -2.58 13.95 -16.13
N GLN A 157 -1.49 13.18 -16.09
CA GLN A 157 -0.41 13.18 -17.07
C GLN A 157 0.40 11.89 -16.99
N THR A 158 1.25 11.61 -17.99
CA THR A 158 1.95 10.32 -18.14
C THR A 158 3.48 10.42 -18.01
N LYS A 159 4.03 11.58 -17.62
CA LYS A 159 5.47 11.85 -17.55
C LYS A 159 6.07 11.60 -16.17
N HIS A 160 5.32 11.91 -15.13
CA HIS A 160 5.72 11.81 -13.74
C HIS A 160 4.77 10.87 -13.02
N TRP A 161 5.23 10.19 -11.96
CA TRP A 161 4.30 9.52 -11.08
C TRP A 161 3.42 10.55 -10.37
N GLU A 162 2.15 10.21 -10.18
CA GLU A 162 1.24 10.95 -9.32
C GLU A 162 0.78 10.03 -8.18
N ILE A 163 0.62 10.62 -6.99
CA ILE A 163 0.10 9.93 -5.82
C ILE A 163 -1.21 10.59 -5.46
N ILE A 164 -2.28 9.80 -5.49
CA ILE A 164 -3.57 10.20 -4.94
C ILE A 164 -3.72 9.62 -3.54
N GLY A 165 -4.10 10.46 -2.59
CA GLY A 165 -4.22 10.13 -1.18
C GLY A 165 -5.64 10.32 -0.67
N PHE A 166 -6.10 9.35 0.11
CA PHE A 166 -7.44 9.29 0.69
C PHE A 166 -7.34 9.19 2.22
N PRO A 167 -7.48 10.31 2.94
CA PRO A 167 -7.76 10.31 4.37
C PRO A 167 -9.09 9.61 4.67
N PHE A 168 -9.13 8.83 5.76
CA PHE A 168 -10.38 8.20 6.21
C PHE A 168 -11.31 9.22 6.86
N ILE A 169 -10.77 10.11 7.70
CA ILE A 169 -11.54 11.08 8.50
C ILE A 169 -10.83 12.43 8.52
N GLY A 170 -11.59 13.51 8.72
CA GLY A 170 -11.03 14.86 8.79
C GLY A 170 -10.34 15.16 10.13
N MET A 171 -10.89 14.63 11.22
CA MET A 171 -10.38 14.78 12.59
C MET A 171 -10.74 13.56 13.45
N PRO A 172 -10.04 13.30 14.56
CA PRO A 172 -10.38 12.22 15.48
C PRO A 172 -11.85 12.24 15.88
N HIS A 173 -12.49 11.07 15.91
CA HIS A 173 -13.93 10.89 16.21
C HIS A 173 -14.93 11.44 15.18
N ASP A 174 -14.48 11.99 14.05
CA ASP A 174 -15.38 12.65 13.10
C ASP A 174 -15.55 11.87 11.79
N LEU A 175 -16.67 11.17 11.68
CA LEU A 175 -17.11 10.47 10.46
C LEU A 175 -18.05 11.31 9.60
N LEU A 176 -18.44 12.51 10.05
CA LEU A 176 -19.50 13.32 9.44
C LEU A 176 -18.96 14.50 8.65
N SER A 177 -17.71 14.91 8.88
CA SER A 177 -17.05 15.90 8.05
C SER A 177 -16.49 15.28 6.77
N THR A 178 -16.55 16.05 5.69
CA THR A 178 -15.91 15.66 4.44
C THR A 178 -14.39 15.56 4.60
N VAL A 179 -13.78 14.70 3.78
CA VAL A 179 -12.33 14.45 3.80
C VAL A 179 -11.67 14.99 2.53
N PRO A 180 -10.45 15.54 2.62
CA PRO A 180 -9.75 16.06 1.46
C PRO A 180 -9.09 14.92 0.67
N VAL A 181 -9.44 14.79 -0.61
CA VAL A 181 -8.69 13.96 -1.56
C VAL A 181 -7.51 14.76 -2.09
N LEU A 182 -6.30 14.22 -1.91
CA LEU A 182 -5.06 14.89 -2.32
C LEU A 182 -4.53 14.26 -3.59
N LEU A 183 -4.01 15.07 -4.51
CA LEU A 183 -3.22 14.63 -5.65
C LEU A 183 -1.86 15.32 -5.59
N CYS A 184 -0.81 14.53 -5.64
CA CYS A 184 0.56 15.02 -5.60
C CYS A 184 1.36 14.50 -6.78
N GLN A 185 2.28 15.30 -7.27
CA GLN A 185 3.11 14.95 -8.43
C GLN A 185 4.57 14.76 -8.02
N GLN A 186 5.21 13.73 -8.58
CA GLN A 186 6.63 13.47 -8.43
C GLN A 186 7.47 14.70 -8.78
N SER A 187 8.41 15.02 -7.89
CA SER A 187 9.42 16.06 -8.11
C SER A 187 10.51 15.57 -9.06
N ASP A 188 11.05 16.46 -9.90
CA ASP A 188 12.22 16.16 -10.74
C ASP A 188 13.47 15.77 -9.93
N ASN A 189 13.52 16.16 -8.65
CA ASN A 189 14.65 15.86 -7.75
C ASN A 189 14.20 15.04 -6.54
N ILE A 190 13.69 13.84 -6.79
CA ILE A 190 13.09 12.94 -5.78
C ILE A 190 13.98 12.66 -4.56
N PHE A 191 15.31 12.71 -4.70
CA PHE A 191 16.25 12.36 -3.62
C PHE A 191 16.58 13.51 -2.67
N ASN A 192 16.37 14.76 -3.10
CA ASN A 192 16.73 15.95 -2.32
C ASN A 192 15.53 16.87 -2.03
N THR A 193 14.37 16.56 -2.58
CA THR A 193 13.15 17.33 -2.37
C THR A 193 12.64 17.10 -0.95
N THR A 194 12.25 18.17 -0.27
CA THR A 194 11.67 18.08 1.08
C THR A 194 10.22 17.63 1.04
N GLU A 195 9.42 18.09 0.08
CA GLU A 195 8.02 17.70 -0.12
C GLU A 195 7.64 17.78 -1.60
N TRP A 196 6.75 16.89 -2.05
CA TRP A 196 6.21 16.93 -3.40
C TRP A 196 5.10 18.00 -3.51
N SER A 197 4.86 18.47 -4.73
CA SER A 197 3.76 19.42 -4.96
C SER A 197 2.43 18.67 -4.86
N CYS A 198 1.61 19.06 -3.89
CA CYS A 198 0.30 18.48 -3.63
C CYS A 198 -0.80 19.52 -3.78
N LYS A 199 -1.97 19.09 -4.26
CA LYS A 199 -3.21 19.88 -4.27
C LYS A 199 -4.38 19.03 -3.76
N ILE A 200 -5.35 19.68 -3.13
CA ILE A 200 -6.63 19.05 -2.81
C ILE A 200 -7.49 19.11 -4.06
N ILE A 201 -7.96 17.96 -4.53
CA ILE A 201 -8.79 17.85 -5.74
C ILE A 201 -10.28 17.66 -5.42
N ASN A 202 -10.61 17.29 -4.19
CA ASN A 202 -11.96 17.24 -3.65
C ASN A 202 -11.92 17.47 -2.14
N GLN A 203 -12.81 18.29 -1.59
CA GLN A 203 -12.98 18.46 -0.13
C GLN A 203 -14.45 18.56 0.29
N ASP A 204 -15.37 18.50 -0.66
CA ASP A 204 -16.77 18.88 -0.42
C ASP A 204 -17.75 17.71 -0.56
N PHE A 205 -17.27 16.53 -0.97
CA PHE A 205 -18.15 15.41 -1.33
C PHE A 205 -17.98 14.18 -0.44
N PHE A 206 -16.75 13.72 -0.27
CA PHE A 206 -16.50 12.41 0.31
C PHE A 206 -16.47 12.40 1.83
N HIS A 207 -17.09 11.39 2.43
CA HIS A 207 -16.94 11.06 3.86
C HIS A 207 -16.43 9.62 4.01
N ALA A 208 -15.61 9.37 5.03
CA ALA A 208 -15.20 8.01 5.41
C ALA A 208 -14.69 7.15 4.24
N ILE A 209 -13.75 7.66 3.43
CA ILE A 209 -13.19 6.92 2.29
C ILE A 209 -12.39 5.72 2.82
N HIS A 210 -12.89 4.51 2.53
CA HIS A 210 -12.30 3.30 3.08
C HIS A 210 -11.44 2.55 2.07
N ASP A 211 -11.80 2.58 0.79
CA ASP A 211 -11.07 1.87 -0.26
C ASP A 211 -11.16 2.58 -1.61
N ALA A 212 -10.24 2.24 -2.50
CA ALA A 212 -10.39 2.56 -3.92
C ALA A 212 -9.78 1.44 -4.77
N THR A 213 -10.05 1.46 -6.07
CA THR A 213 -9.37 0.55 -7.00
C THR A 213 -9.06 1.26 -8.29
N LEU A 214 -7.84 1.05 -8.78
CA LEU A 214 -7.40 1.56 -10.08
C LEU A 214 -8.06 0.76 -11.18
N PHE A 215 -8.50 1.45 -12.21
CA PHE A 215 -8.85 0.85 -13.47
C PHE A 215 -8.39 1.78 -14.60
N ASN A 216 -7.94 1.15 -15.68
CA ASN A 216 -7.46 1.86 -16.84
C ASN A 216 -8.52 1.77 -17.95
N ASP A 217 -9.00 2.92 -18.40
CA ASP A 217 -9.94 3.05 -19.53
C ASP A 217 -9.26 3.66 -20.77
N ASP A 218 -8.10 4.33 -20.59
CA ASP A 218 -7.29 4.95 -21.66
C ASP A 218 -5.87 5.29 -21.14
N GLN A 219 -5.20 6.29 -21.71
CA GLN A 219 -3.84 6.73 -21.33
C GLN A 219 -3.68 7.23 -19.88
N LEU A 220 -4.79 7.55 -19.19
CA LEU A 220 -4.79 7.99 -17.81
C LEU A 220 -5.58 7.01 -16.95
N ASP A 221 -5.13 6.84 -15.71
CA ASP A 221 -5.72 5.92 -14.76
C ASP A 221 -6.89 6.56 -14.03
N ASN A 222 -7.90 5.74 -13.78
CA ASN A 222 -9.13 6.13 -13.11
C ASN A 222 -9.27 5.34 -11.81
N LEU A 223 -10.13 5.83 -10.92
CA LEU A 223 -10.39 5.19 -9.63
C LEU A 223 -11.88 5.02 -9.42
N LEU A 224 -12.25 3.85 -8.92
CA LEU A 224 -13.53 3.66 -8.24
C LEU A 224 -13.27 3.83 -6.75
N ILE A 225 -13.96 4.77 -6.12
CA ILE A 225 -13.78 5.11 -4.71
C ILE A 225 -14.96 4.54 -3.91
N ALA A 226 -14.66 3.81 -2.83
CA ALA A 226 -15.64 3.32 -1.88
C ALA A 226 -15.61 4.20 -0.61
N SER A 227 -16.72 4.90 -0.39
CA SER A 227 -16.89 5.85 0.71
C SER A 227 -18.27 5.70 1.36
N TYR A 228 -18.60 6.58 2.30
CA TYR A 228 -19.93 6.65 2.89
C TYR A 228 -21.04 6.87 1.84
N GLU A 229 -20.72 7.59 0.76
CA GLU A 229 -21.64 7.89 -0.34
C GLU A 229 -21.95 6.68 -1.23
N GLY A 230 -21.18 5.59 -1.11
CA GLY A 230 -21.28 4.41 -1.95
C GLY A 230 -20.03 4.22 -2.81
N ILE A 231 -20.23 3.90 -4.08
CA ILE A 231 -19.15 3.75 -5.07
C ILE A 231 -19.29 4.85 -6.12
N SER A 232 -18.21 5.59 -6.35
CA SER A 232 -18.14 6.68 -7.33
C SER A 232 -16.89 6.61 -8.19
#